data_AF-A0A1D1XUL5-F1
#
_entry.id   AF-A0A1D1XUL5-F1
#
_cell.length_a   1.000
_cell.length_b   1.000
_cell.length_c   1.000
_cell.angle_alpha   90.00
_cell.angle_beta   90.00
_cell.angle_gamma   90.00
#
_symmetry.space_group_name_H-M   'P 1'
#
loop_
_entity.id
_entity.type
_entity.pdbx_description
1 polymer ?
#
loop_
_entity_poly.entity_id
_entity_poly.type
_entity_poly.pdbx_seq_one_letter_code
_entity_poly.pdbx_strand_id
1 'polypeptide(L)'
;MARRSHATAVGWIACDGLDELGAGQKEGWLTDAPLLAALHSHHLALAHPSLVFLLGWEEYRGPAEAGGQVRIRPSLPPPEGEITAVEWIAVDDLLALALGTSGGYLLLYSTEADLIHKQIVHTGRVLRLRFREIEDSPFSNTLSYELCVVMPGAIARFDGSDIKSLLQRWFDGTRSRPGEGKRREEGEVDSYGRIPYQVWNVSKLGMCADAAITGIMPPPLLELPSRERYYCAVTIGDDAVISAYRLSEDRSRSLVGTILSKVVPATFSTIASFSKMIWRSEQVQSKKPEVKPQPFAKASPLTCLKDHPRKGEKLTLSPSGTLAAITDSLGRILLLDTQALVVVRLWKGYRDACCLFMEAFVGRDMPSSSSAYHEQTKSDYCLCLAIHAPKKGIIEIWKMRTGPRLLTIQCPKGSKILQPSTRFGSSSTSSSYTPLEVFLWNGDSGQLSVLNRSIS
;
A
#
# COMPACT_ATOMS: atom_id res chain seq x y z
N MET A 1 32.87 -25.07 8.95
CA MET A 1 31.56 -24.62 9.45
C MET A 1 30.69 -24.31 8.24
N ALA A 2 29.58 -25.02 8.04
CA ALA A 2 28.65 -24.71 6.96
C ALA A 2 28.07 -23.29 7.18
N ARG A 3 28.09 -22.44 6.15
CA ARG A 3 27.42 -21.13 6.18
C ARG A 3 25.94 -21.41 6.49
N ARG A 4 25.45 -21.00 7.66
CA ARG A 4 24.00 -21.01 7.92
C ARG A 4 23.36 -20.08 6.89
N SER A 5 22.40 -20.61 6.13
CA SER A 5 21.57 -19.75 5.28
C SER A 5 20.65 -18.94 6.18
N HIS A 6 20.55 -17.64 5.92
CA HIS A 6 19.67 -16.72 6.67
C HIS A 6 18.36 -16.41 5.92
N ALA A 7 18.22 -16.97 4.72
CA ALA A 7 16.99 -16.96 3.95
C ALA A 7 16.75 -18.37 3.37
N THR A 8 15.49 -18.73 3.20
CA THR A 8 15.09 -20.01 2.61
C THR A 8 14.47 -19.74 1.25
N ALA A 9 14.99 -20.37 0.20
CA ALA A 9 14.42 -20.24 -1.14
C ALA A 9 13.01 -20.85 -1.14
N VAL A 10 12.03 -20.08 -1.60
CA VAL A 10 10.63 -20.52 -1.70
C VAL A 10 10.20 -20.73 -3.16
N GLY A 11 10.95 -20.17 -4.11
CA GLY A 11 10.71 -20.38 -5.53
C GLY A 11 11.52 -19.44 -6.42
N TRP A 12 11.17 -19.44 -7.70
CA TRP A 12 11.73 -18.54 -8.70
C TRP A 12 10.59 -17.90 -9.48
N ILE A 13 10.68 -16.60 -9.68
CA ILE A 13 9.81 -15.83 -10.54
C ILE A 13 10.49 -15.76 -11.90
N ALA A 14 10.02 -16.60 -12.82
CA ALA A 14 10.40 -16.59 -14.22
C ALA A 14 9.11 -16.65 -15.04
N CYS A 15 8.87 -15.64 -15.88
CA CYS A 15 7.73 -15.64 -16.79
C CYS A 15 8.03 -14.86 -18.08
N ASP A 16 7.33 -15.23 -19.14
CA ASP A 16 7.49 -14.63 -20.46
C ASP A 16 6.92 -13.21 -20.49
N GLY A 17 7.68 -12.24 -20.98
CA GLY A 17 7.27 -10.83 -21.02
C GLY A 17 7.80 -9.98 -19.87
N LEU A 18 8.56 -10.52 -18.91
CA LEU A 18 9.25 -9.68 -17.90
C LEU A 18 10.24 -8.70 -18.53
N ASP A 19 10.72 -8.98 -19.75
CA ASP A 19 11.50 -8.06 -20.57
C ASP A 19 10.72 -6.77 -20.92
N GLU A 20 9.39 -6.83 -21.02
CA GLU A 20 8.53 -5.63 -21.13
C GLU A 20 8.61 -4.74 -19.87
N LEU A 21 9.02 -5.31 -18.73
CA LEU A 21 9.29 -4.61 -17.47
C LEU A 21 10.79 -4.28 -17.27
N GLY A 22 11.64 -4.61 -18.25
CA GLY A 22 13.09 -4.36 -18.21
C GLY A 22 13.93 -5.54 -17.72
N ALA A 23 13.34 -6.70 -17.43
CA ALA A 23 14.11 -7.88 -17.02
C ALA A 23 15.09 -8.32 -18.11
N GLY A 24 16.31 -8.68 -17.71
CA GLY A 24 17.37 -9.10 -18.64
C GLY A 24 18.01 -7.99 -19.48
N GLN A 25 17.46 -6.77 -19.48
CA GLN A 25 18.02 -5.63 -20.23
C GLN A 25 19.15 -4.93 -19.47
N LYS A 26 19.08 -4.91 -18.13
CA LYS A 26 20.10 -4.33 -17.25
C LYS A 26 20.07 -4.97 -15.86
N GLU A 27 21.22 -4.95 -15.18
CA GLU A 27 21.32 -5.35 -13.77
C GLU A 27 20.42 -4.45 -12.92
N GLY A 28 19.68 -5.06 -11.99
CA GLY A 28 18.87 -4.30 -11.03
C GLY A 28 17.62 -3.63 -11.60
N TRP A 29 17.10 -4.10 -12.74
CA TRP A 29 15.81 -3.67 -13.31
C TRP A 29 14.66 -3.65 -12.27
N LEU A 30 14.67 -4.57 -11.31
CA LEU A 30 13.68 -4.65 -10.24
C LEU A 30 13.65 -3.42 -9.31
N THR A 31 14.77 -2.69 -9.27
CA THR A 31 14.95 -1.48 -8.46
C THR A 31 14.66 -0.18 -9.21
N ASP A 32 14.24 -0.29 -10.47
CA ASP A 32 13.86 0.87 -11.28
C ASP A 32 12.66 1.62 -10.70
N ALA A 33 12.77 2.95 -10.72
CA ALA A 33 11.78 3.86 -10.15
C ALA A 33 10.32 3.65 -10.64
N PRO A 34 10.02 3.40 -11.93
CA PRO A 34 8.64 3.18 -12.37
C PRO A 34 8.06 1.82 -11.99
N LEU A 35 8.89 0.85 -11.57
CA LEU A 35 8.42 -0.52 -11.32
C LEU A 35 7.90 -0.68 -9.90
N LEU A 36 6.59 -0.86 -9.80
CA LEU A 36 5.89 -1.10 -8.55
C LEU A 36 5.65 -2.60 -8.37
N ALA A 37 5.62 -3.05 -7.12
CA ALA A 37 5.38 -4.45 -6.80
C ALA A 37 4.48 -4.55 -5.57
N ALA A 38 3.50 -5.45 -5.61
CA ALA A 38 2.66 -5.82 -4.47
C ALA A 38 2.60 -7.34 -4.37
N LEU A 39 2.84 -7.86 -3.17
CA LEU A 39 2.80 -9.28 -2.88
C LEU A 39 1.52 -9.60 -2.11
N HIS A 40 0.91 -10.71 -2.44
CA HIS A 40 -0.12 -11.40 -1.68
C HIS A 40 0.28 -12.88 -1.57
N SER A 41 -0.46 -13.66 -0.79
CA SER A 41 -0.07 -15.00 -0.40
C SER A 41 0.28 -15.93 -1.55
N HIS A 42 -0.54 -15.86 -2.60
CA HIS A 42 -0.42 -16.71 -3.78
C HIS A 42 -0.25 -15.90 -5.06
N HIS A 43 -0.04 -14.58 -4.94
CA HIS A 43 -0.05 -13.67 -6.08
C HIS A 43 1.01 -12.59 -5.95
N LEU A 44 1.69 -12.29 -7.05
CA LEU A 44 2.58 -11.14 -7.20
C LEU A 44 2.07 -10.25 -8.34
N ALA A 45 1.92 -8.96 -8.05
CA ALA A 45 1.62 -7.95 -9.05
C ALA A 45 2.85 -7.09 -9.30
N LEU A 46 3.22 -6.93 -10.57
CA LEU A 46 4.26 -6.02 -11.04
C LEU A 46 3.64 -4.99 -11.96
N ALA A 47 3.72 -3.71 -11.59
CA ALA A 47 3.11 -2.64 -12.34
C ALA A 47 4.15 -1.66 -12.89
N HIS A 48 4.02 -1.38 -14.18
CA HIS A 48 4.68 -0.32 -14.94
C HIS A 48 3.60 0.71 -15.35
N PRO A 49 3.93 1.99 -15.64
CA PRO A 49 2.99 3.05 -16.05
C PRO A 49 1.78 2.67 -16.93
N SER A 50 1.90 1.70 -17.81
CA SER A 50 0.84 1.28 -18.76
C SER A 50 0.50 -0.21 -18.74
N LEU A 51 1.13 -1.01 -17.87
CA LEU A 51 1.07 -2.46 -17.91
C LEU A 51 1.23 -3.06 -16.52
N VAL A 52 0.39 -4.03 -16.20
CA VAL A 52 0.51 -4.82 -14.97
C VAL A 52 0.61 -6.30 -15.33
N PHE A 53 1.59 -6.97 -14.74
CA PHE A 53 1.70 -8.42 -14.74
C PHE A 53 1.20 -8.97 -13.42
N LEU A 54 0.26 -9.90 -13.50
CA LEU A 54 -0.19 -10.72 -12.39
C LEU A 54 0.40 -12.11 -12.53
N LEU A 55 1.02 -12.59 -11.45
CA LEU A 55 1.65 -13.90 -11.37
C LEU A 55 1.02 -14.64 -10.18
N GLY A 56 0.23 -15.66 -10.46
CA GLY A 56 -0.32 -16.56 -9.45
C GLY A 56 0.48 -17.85 -9.32
N TRP A 57 0.55 -18.41 -8.11
CA TRP A 57 1.04 -19.77 -7.87
C TRP A 57 0.05 -20.55 -6.99
N GLU A 58 -0.41 -21.70 -7.47
CA GLU A 58 -1.23 -22.63 -6.68
C GLU A 58 -0.37 -23.78 -6.11
N GLU A 59 -0.71 -24.24 -4.90
CA GLU A 59 -0.07 -25.41 -4.28
C GLU A 59 -0.56 -26.75 -4.88
N TYR A 60 -1.64 -26.78 -5.68
CA TYR A 60 -2.36 -28.04 -5.98
C TYR A 60 -3.00 -28.19 -7.38
N ARG A 61 -2.47 -27.59 -8.45
CA ARG A 61 -2.86 -28.00 -9.83
C ARG A 61 -1.70 -28.61 -10.59
N GLY A 62 -1.98 -29.78 -11.18
CA GLY A 62 -1.01 -30.59 -11.91
C GLY A 62 -0.40 -29.88 -13.13
N PRO A 63 0.65 -30.49 -13.72
CA PRO A 63 1.53 -29.86 -14.72
C PRO A 63 0.88 -29.49 -16.06
N ALA A 64 -0.42 -29.74 -16.25
CA ALA A 64 -1.15 -29.47 -17.50
C ALA A 64 -1.90 -28.12 -17.52
N GLU A 65 -2.05 -27.45 -16.38
CA GLU A 65 -2.64 -26.11 -16.26
C GLU A 65 -1.70 -25.17 -15.49
N ALA A 66 -0.44 -25.06 -15.92
CA ALA A 66 0.48 -24.03 -15.45
C ALA A 66 0.04 -22.65 -16.00
N GLY A 67 -1.13 -22.18 -15.57
CA GLY A 67 -1.82 -21.00 -16.06
C GLY A 67 -2.21 -20.10 -14.89
N GLY A 68 -1.43 -19.04 -14.70
CA GLY A 68 -1.77 -17.98 -13.76
C GLY A 68 -1.11 -16.65 -14.10
N GLN A 69 -0.57 -16.51 -15.31
CA GLN A 69 -0.01 -15.25 -15.78
C GLN A 69 -1.11 -14.47 -16.49
N VAL A 70 -1.40 -13.28 -15.97
CA VAL A 70 -2.40 -12.40 -16.57
C VAL A 70 -1.78 -11.02 -16.77
N ARG A 71 -2.09 -10.39 -17.92
CA ARG A 71 -1.60 -9.05 -18.26
C ARG A 71 -2.78 -8.08 -18.26
N ILE A 72 -2.69 -7.03 -17.47
CA ILE A 72 -3.66 -5.93 -17.46
C ILE A 72 -3.03 -4.76 -18.22
N ARG A 73 -3.71 -4.28 -19.26
CA ARG A 73 -3.39 -3.00 -19.93
C ARG A 73 -4.58 -2.06 -19.73
N PRO A 74 -4.60 -1.28 -18.64
CA PRO A 74 -5.68 -0.34 -18.39
C PRO A 74 -5.77 0.68 -19.54
N SER A 75 -6.99 0.90 -20.04
CA SER A 75 -7.26 1.99 -20.98
C SER A 75 -7.31 3.29 -20.17
N LEU A 76 -6.17 3.99 -20.14
CA LEU A 76 -6.00 5.25 -19.42
C LEU A 76 -5.86 6.39 -20.44
N PRO A 77 -6.95 7.08 -20.79
CA PRO A 77 -6.85 8.28 -21.62
C PRO A 77 -6.03 9.37 -20.90
N PRO A 78 -5.54 10.40 -21.62
CA PRO A 78 -4.68 11.45 -21.05
C PRO A 78 -5.10 12.04 -19.68
N PRO A 79 -6.40 12.29 -19.37
CA PRO A 79 -6.78 12.81 -18.06
C PRO A 79 -6.59 11.80 -16.90
N GLU A 80 -6.56 10.50 -17.18
CA GLU A 80 -6.37 9.44 -16.18
C GLU A 80 -4.88 9.14 -15.98
N GLY A 81 -4.08 9.31 -17.05
CA GLY A 81 -2.63 9.30 -17.02
C GLY A 81 -2.03 7.89 -16.89
N GLU A 82 -1.07 7.70 -15.99
CA GLU A 82 -0.31 6.46 -15.83
C GLU A 82 -0.58 5.77 -14.48
N ILE A 83 -0.23 4.49 -14.36
CA ILE A 83 -0.25 3.74 -13.11
C ILE A 83 0.88 4.23 -12.19
N THR A 84 0.53 4.59 -10.95
CA THR A 84 1.47 5.19 -9.98
C THR A 84 1.44 4.53 -8.61
N ALA A 85 0.47 3.66 -8.34
CA ALA A 85 0.42 2.87 -7.12
C ALA A 85 -0.24 1.50 -7.39
N VAL A 86 0.18 0.48 -6.64
CA VAL A 86 -0.39 -0.88 -6.68
C VAL A 86 -0.45 -1.43 -5.26
N GLU A 87 -1.54 -2.12 -4.93
CA GLU A 87 -1.74 -2.77 -3.62
C GLU A 87 -2.76 -3.90 -3.77
N TRP A 88 -2.59 -4.99 -3.01
CA TRP A 88 -3.60 -6.05 -2.96
C TRP A 88 -4.66 -5.72 -1.90
N ILE A 89 -5.92 -5.99 -2.24
CA ILE A 89 -7.06 -5.93 -1.34
C ILE A 89 -7.52 -7.36 -1.09
N ALA A 90 -7.32 -7.84 0.14
CA ALA A 90 -7.76 -9.14 0.59
C ALA A 90 -8.76 -8.96 1.74
N VAL A 91 -10.04 -9.16 1.47
CA VAL A 91 -11.11 -9.04 2.46
C VAL A 91 -11.77 -10.39 2.62
N ASP A 92 -11.49 -11.06 3.74
CA ASP A 92 -11.85 -12.47 3.96
C ASP A 92 -11.34 -13.33 2.79
N ASP A 93 -12.21 -14.08 2.10
CA ASP A 93 -11.84 -14.92 0.95
C ASP A 93 -11.85 -14.18 -0.41
N LEU A 94 -12.10 -12.85 -0.41
CA LEU A 94 -12.17 -12.06 -1.64
C LEU A 94 -10.84 -11.36 -1.90
N LEU A 95 -10.32 -11.50 -3.12
CA LEU A 95 -9.07 -10.90 -3.55
C LEU A 95 -9.29 -10.00 -4.77
N ALA A 96 -8.74 -8.79 -4.72
CA ALA A 96 -8.70 -7.86 -5.84
C ALA A 96 -7.39 -7.07 -5.86
N LEU A 97 -6.96 -6.67 -7.05
CA LEU A 97 -5.83 -5.77 -7.24
C LEU A 97 -6.31 -4.32 -7.31
N ALA A 98 -5.77 -3.45 -6.46
CA ALA A 98 -6.00 -2.02 -6.53
C ALA A 98 -4.87 -1.30 -7.27
N LEU A 99 -5.23 -0.45 -8.23
CA LEU A 99 -4.33 0.42 -8.97
C LEU A 99 -4.70 1.88 -8.73
N GLY A 100 -3.68 2.70 -8.44
CA GLY A 100 -3.78 4.15 -8.37
C GLY A 100 -3.14 4.78 -9.59
N THR A 101 -3.69 5.88 -10.08
CA THR A 101 -3.19 6.58 -11.27
C THR A 101 -2.71 8.00 -11.00
N SER A 102 -1.96 8.57 -11.94
CA SER A 102 -1.53 9.96 -11.89
C SER A 102 -2.69 10.96 -12.00
N GLY A 103 -3.81 10.56 -12.60
CA GLY A 103 -5.05 11.35 -12.66
C GLY A 103 -5.91 11.27 -11.41
N GLY A 104 -5.54 10.47 -10.40
CA GLY A 104 -6.28 10.35 -9.15
C GLY A 104 -7.40 9.32 -9.15
N TYR A 105 -7.38 8.40 -10.12
CA TYR A 105 -8.31 7.28 -10.19
C TYR A 105 -7.83 6.09 -9.36
N LEU A 106 -8.78 5.44 -8.71
CA LEU A 106 -8.68 4.11 -8.14
C LEU A 106 -9.37 3.12 -9.07
N LEU A 107 -8.65 2.10 -9.50
CA LEU A 107 -9.16 0.99 -10.29
C LEU A 107 -9.02 -0.31 -9.49
N LEU A 108 -10.03 -1.17 -9.52
CA LEU A 108 -10.01 -2.50 -8.92
C LEU A 108 -10.11 -3.55 -10.02
N TYR A 109 -9.21 -4.53 -10.01
CA TYR A 109 -9.18 -5.63 -10.96
C TYR A 109 -9.29 -6.99 -10.25
N SER A 110 -9.92 -7.96 -10.91
CA SER A 110 -9.88 -9.35 -10.46
C SER A 110 -8.52 -9.99 -10.78
N THR A 111 -8.28 -11.20 -10.25
CA THR A 111 -7.12 -12.03 -10.56
C THR A 111 -7.05 -12.44 -12.04
N GLU A 112 -8.19 -12.43 -12.72
CA GLU A 112 -8.36 -12.75 -14.15
C GLU A 112 -8.25 -11.51 -15.06
N ALA A 113 -7.84 -10.36 -14.52
CA ALA A 113 -7.73 -9.07 -15.22
C ALA A 113 -9.05 -8.41 -15.66
N ASP A 114 -10.18 -8.80 -15.08
CA ASP A 114 -11.44 -8.09 -15.30
C ASP A 114 -11.48 -6.82 -14.46
N LEU A 115 -11.90 -5.70 -15.07
CA LEU A 115 -12.11 -4.44 -14.36
C LEU A 115 -13.38 -4.55 -13.50
N ILE A 116 -13.19 -4.54 -12.19
CA ILE A 116 -14.26 -4.61 -11.19
C ILE A 116 -14.85 -3.23 -10.95
N HIS A 117 -13.99 -2.23 -10.76
CA HIS A 117 -14.40 -0.87 -10.35
C HIS A 117 -13.44 0.20 -10.86
N LYS A 118 -13.96 1.38 -11.18
CA LYS A 118 -13.18 2.56 -11.59
C LYS A 118 -13.83 3.81 -11.01
N GLN A 119 -13.09 4.60 -10.23
CA GLN A 119 -13.58 5.87 -9.70
C GLN A 119 -12.47 6.88 -9.48
N ILE A 120 -12.79 8.17 -9.64
CA ILE A 120 -11.90 9.26 -9.22
C ILE A 120 -12.04 9.52 -7.72
N VAL A 121 -10.89 9.59 -7.02
CA VAL A 121 -10.81 9.83 -5.58
C VAL A 121 -10.61 11.31 -5.29
N HIS A 122 -9.62 11.92 -5.94
CA HIS A 122 -9.35 13.36 -5.85
C HIS A 122 -8.48 13.78 -7.04
N THR A 123 -8.44 15.07 -7.34
CA THR A 123 -7.61 15.61 -8.41
C THR A 123 -6.14 15.59 -7.98
N GLY A 124 -5.36 14.63 -8.49
CA GLY A 124 -3.92 14.55 -8.24
C GLY A 124 -3.37 13.13 -8.28
N ARG A 125 -2.04 13.00 -8.42
CA ARG A 125 -1.36 11.70 -8.49
C ARG A 125 -1.56 10.90 -7.22
N VAL A 126 -2.02 9.65 -7.36
CA VAL A 126 -1.99 8.69 -6.25
C VAL A 126 -0.53 8.31 -5.98
N LEU A 127 -0.03 8.67 -4.80
CA LEU A 127 1.33 8.36 -4.37
C LEU A 127 1.44 6.95 -3.80
N ARG A 128 0.42 6.53 -3.03
CA ARG A 128 0.43 5.24 -2.36
C ARG A 128 -0.99 4.75 -2.13
N LEU A 129 -1.16 3.44 -2.29
CA LEU A 129 -2.30 2.69 -1.77
C LEU A 129 -1.81 1.89 -0.58
N ARG A 130 -2.60 1.82 0.49
CA ARG A 130 -2.32 1.04 1.69
C ARG A 130 -3.59 0.34 2.15
N PHE A 131 -3.65 -0.95 1.91
CA PHE A 131 -4.71 -1.79 2.46
C PHE A 131 -4.26 -2.33 3.82
N ARG A 132 -5.17 -2.34 4.79
CA ARG A 132 -4.88 -2.81 6.15
C ARG A 132 -6.03 -3.63 6.70
N GLU A 133 -5.65 -4.66 7.42
CA GLU A 133 -6.49 -5.39 8.37
C GLU A 133 -6.29 -4.75 9.76
N ILE A 134 -7.40 -4.45 10.43
CA ILE A 134 -7.46 -3.80 11.74
C ILE A 134 -8.17 -4.77 12.69
N GLU A 135 -7.47 -5.10 13.77
CA GLU A 135 -8.01 -5.87 14.88
C GLU A 135 -8.69 -4.89 15.85
N ASP A 136 -10.03 -4.85 15.85
CA ASP A 136 -10.81 -3.86 16.63
C ASP A 136 -10.57 -3.98 18.14
N SER A 137 -10.34 -5.21 18.63
CA SER A 137 -9.84 -5.45 19.97
C SER A 137 -9.13 -6.81 20.06
N PRO A 138 -8.11 -6.95 20.93
CA PRO A 138 -7.42 -8.23 21.13
C PRO A 138 -8.31 -9.32 21.76
N PHE A 139 -9.53 -8.97 22.17
CA PHE A 139 -10.52 -9.88 22.77
C PHE A 139 -11.70 -10.19 21.82
N SER A 140 -11.78 -9.49 20.68
CA SER A 140 -12.80 -9.71 19.66
C SER A 140 -12.14 -10.22 18.39
N ASN A 141 -12.57 -11.37 17.89
CA ASN A 141 -12.13 -11.88 16.58
C ASN A 141 -12.79 -11.13 15.40
N THR A 142 -13.21 -9.89 15.61
CA THR A 142 -13.81 -9.05 14.56
C THR A 142 -12.70 -8.27 13.87
N LEU A 143 -12.48 -8.58 12.61
CA LEU A 143 -11.57 -7.86 11.74
C LEU A 143 -12.34 -6.76 11.02
N SER A 144 -11.79 -5.56 11.04
CA SER A 144 -12.18 -4.48 10.14
C SER A 144 -11.08 -4.26 9.11
N TYR A 145 -11.45 -3.75 7.94
CA TYR A 145 -10.49 -3.47 6.87
C TYR A 145 -10.58 -2.01 6.46
N GLU A 146 -9.50 -1.46 5.95
CA GLU A 146 -9.51 -0.13 5.33
C GLU A 146 -8.53 -0.05 4.16
N LEU A 147 -8.89 0.77 3.16
CA LEU A 147 -7.98 1.19 2.11
C LEU A 147 -7.71 2.69 2.24
N CYS A 148 -6.44 3.03 2.40
CA CYS A 148 -5.96 4.40 2.41
C CYS A 148 -5.35 4.76 1.05
N VAL A 149 -5.75 5.90 0.49
CA VAL A 149 -5.22 6.48 -0.74
C VAL A 149 -4.48 7.76 -0.39
N VAL A 150 -3.18 7.78 -0.64
CA VAL A 150 -2.29 8.89 -0.30
C VAL A 150 -2.00 9.72 -1.55
N MET A 151 -2.11 11.05 -1.41
CA MET A 151 -1.88 12.04 -2.46
C MET A 151 -1.08 13.22 -1.89
N PRO A 152 -0.44 14.07 -2.71
CA PRO A 152 0.52 15.08 -2.23
C PRO A 152 0.01 16.06 -1.17
N GLY A 153 -1.30 16.31 -1.11
CA GLY A 153 -1.92 17.18 -0.10
C GLY A 153 -3.17 16.59 0.55
N ALA A 154 -3.48 15.33 0.25
CA ALA A 154 -4.75 14.72 0.65
C ALA A 154 -4.58 13.24 1.00
N ILE A 155 -5.40 12.78 1.94
CA ILE A 155 -5.54 11.37 2.27
C ILE A 155 -7.02 11.02 2.13
N ALA A 156 -7.33 9.91 1.46
CA ALA A 156 -8.67 9.36 1.44
C ALA A 156 -8.70 7.99 2.14
N ARG A 157 -9.81 7.69 2.80
CA ARG A 157 -10.10 6.40 3.45
C ARG A 157 -11.37 5.81 2.85
N PHE A 158 -11.28 4.56 2.44
CA PHE A 158 -12.41 3.71 2.09
C PHE A 158 -12.61 2.71 3.22
N ASP A 159 -13.87 2.53 3.63
CA ASP A 159 -14.21 1.52 4.61
C ASP A 159 -14.19 0.12 3.97
N GLY A 160 -13.59 -0.84 4.67
CA GLY A 160 -13.47 -2.21 4.19
C GLY A 160 -14.81 -2.90 3.99
N SER A 161 -15.84 -2.54 4.76
CA SER A 161 -17.18 -3.11 4.62
C SER A 161 -17.85 -2.70 3.29
N ASP A 162 -17.61 -1.46 2.85
CA ASP A 162 -18.09 -0.96 1.55
C ASP A 162 -17.36 -1.64 0.38
N ILE A 163 -16.03 -1.82 0.51
CA ILE A 163 -15.21 -2.55 -0.47
C ILE A 163 -15.70 -4.00 -0.55
N LYS A 164 -15.86 -4.68 0.59
CA LYS A 164 -16.37 -6.05 0.68
C LYS A 164 -17.72 -6.19 -0.03
N SER A 165 -18.65 -5.30 0.27
CA SER A 165 -19.99 -5.30 -0.31
C SER A 165 -19.97 -5.09 -1.82
N LEU A 166 -19.03 -4.30 -2.34
CA LEU A 166 -18.83 -4.15 -3.79
C LEU A 166 -18.26 -5.44 -4.40
N LEU A 167 -17.19 -6.00 -3.82
CA LEU A 167 -16.56 -7.22 -4.32
C LEU A 167 -17.55 -8.40 -4.32
N GLN A 168 -18.29 -8.61 -3.23
CA GLN A 168 -19.31 -9.66 -3.13
C GLN A 168 -20.34 -9.57 -4.26
N ARG A 169 -20.94 -8.38 -4.45
CA ARG A 169 -21.93 -8.16 -5.52
C ARG A 169 -21.35 -8.43 -6.90
N TRP A 170 -20.08 -8.07 -7.13
CA TRP A 170 -19.42 -8.34 -8.40
C TRP A 170 -19.20 -9.84 -8.63
N PHE A 171 -18.59 -10.54 -7.65
CA PHE A 171 -18.31 -11.97 -7.77
C PHE A 171 -19.59 -12.83 -7.86
N ASP A 172 -20.64 -12.49 -7.10
CA ASP A 172 -21.93 -13.18 -7.17
C ASP A 172 -22.63 -12.94 -8.52
N GLY A 173 -22.53 -11.72 -9.05
CA GLY A 173 -23.04 -11.38 -10.38
C GLY A 173 -22.33 -12.12 -11.51
N THR A 174 -21.01 -12.30 -11.40
CA THR A 174 -20.22 -13.05 -12.39
C THR A 174 -20.49 -14.56 -12.31
N ARG A 175 -20.64 -15.11 -11.10
CA ARG A 175 -20.99 -16.53 -10.89
C ARG A 175 -22.38 -16.91 -11.40
N SER A 176 -23.32 -15.96 -11.42
CA SER A 176 -24.69 -16.18 -11.92
C SER A 176 -24.84 -16.02 -13.44
N ARG A 177 -23.83 -15.47 -14.14
CA ARG A 177 -23.76 -15.40 -15.61
C ARG A 177 -22.48 -16.03 -16.17
N PRO A 178 -22.21 -17.32 -15.92
CA PRO A 178 -21.03 -17.99 -16.45
C PRO A 178 -21.16 -18.13 -17.97
N GLY A 179 -20.39 -17.36 -18.74
CA GLY A 179 -20.30 -17.52 -20.20
C GLY A 179 -20.45 -16.25 -21.06
N GLU A 180 -20.80 -15.08 -20.51
CA GLU A 180 -20.70 -13.81 -21.25
C GLU A 180 -19.24 -13.31 -21.24
N GLY A 181 -18.39 -13.99 -22.01
CA GLY A 181 -16.98 -13.63 -22.22
C GLY A 181 -16.78 -12.35 -23.05
N LYS A 182 -17.37 -11.23 -22.62
CA LYS A 182 -17.08 -9.91 -23.19
C LYS A 182 -16.46 -9.04 -22.10
N ARG A 183 -15.27 -8.51 -22.39
CA ARG A 183 -14.69 -7.35 -21.68
C ARG A 183 -15.82 -6.35 -21.46
N ARG A 184 -16.26 -6.18 -20.21
CA ARG A 184 -17.26 -5.15 -19.87
C ARG A 184 -16.70 -3.81 -20.32
N GLU A 185 -17.44 -3.11 -21.17
CA GLU A 185 -17.03 -1.77 -21.62
C GLU A 185 -16.95 -0.85 -20.40
N GLU A 186 -16.04 0.13 -20.41
CA GLU A 186 -15.83 1.05 -19.26
C GLU A 186 -17.12 1.75 -18.80
N GLY A 187 -18.14 1.85 -19.66
CA GLY A 187 -19.46 2.40 -19.34
C GLY A 187 -20.37 1.51 -18.49
N GLU A 188 -20.12 0.19 -18.42
CA GLU A 188 -20.91 -0.76 -17.63
C GLU A 188 -20.35 -0.94 -16.19
N VAL A 189 -19.14 -0.43 -15.93
CA VAL A 189 -18.42 -0.50 -14.64
C VAL A 189 -19.16 0.26 -13.52
N ASP A 190 -19.99 1.24 -13.87
CA ASP A 190 -20.82 2.00 -12.91
C ASP A 190 -22.00 1.18 -12.35
N SER A 191 -22.24 -0.06 -12.79
CA SER A 191 -23.41 -0.86 -12.38
C SER A 191 -23.48 -1.20 -10.88
N TYR A 192 -22.33 -1.28 -10.21
CA TYR A 192 -22.26 -1.61 -8.77
C TYR A 192 -22.24 -0.37 -7.85
N GLY A 193 -22.29 0.84 -8.44
CA GLY A 193 -22.26 2.11 -7.72
C GLY A 193 -20.85 2.51 -7.26
N ARG A 194 -20.74 3.74 -6.72
CA ARG A 194 -19.48 4.27 -6.19
C ARG A 194 -19.23 3.78 -4.77
N ILE A 195 -17.96 3.52 -4.43
CA ILE A 195 -17.57 3.18 -3.05
C ILE A 195 -17.51 4.48 -2.25
N PRO A 196 -18.26 4.62 -1.14
CA PRO A 196 -18.14 5.76 -0.25
C PRO A 196 -16.72 5.93 0.29
N TYR A 197 -16.29 7.17 0.46
CA TYR A 197 -15.03 7.49 1.13
C TYR A 197 -15.08 8.82 1.87
N GLN A 198 -14.13 8.98 2.78
CA GLN A 198 -13.77 10.25 3.41
C GLN A 198 -12.45 10.72 2.81
N VAL A 199 -12.30 12.04 2.65
CA VAL A 199 -11.08 12.66 2.15
C VAL A 199 -10.73 13.86 3.02
N TRP A 200 -9.46 14.01 3.36
CA TRP A 200 -8.95 15.07 4.23
C TRP A 200 -7.80 15.82 3.57
N ASN A 201 -7.76 17.14 3.77
CA ASN A 201 -6.62 17.95 3.38
C ASN A 201 -5.55 17.91 4.48
N VAL A 202 -4.37 17.39 4.15
CA VAL A 202 -3.22 17.27 5.05
C VAL A 202 -2.03 18.11 4.59
N SER A 203 -2.25 19.13 3.74
CA SER A 203 -1.17 19.96 3.19
C SER A 203 -0.75 21.12 4.11
N LYS A 204 -1.43 21.31 5.26
CA LYS A 204 -1.20 22.46 6.15
C LYS A 204 0.22 22.57 6.71
N LEU A 205 0.94 21.45 6.83
CA LEU A 205 2.30 21.40 7.40
C LEU A 205 3.36 21.06 6.34
N GLY A 206 2.98 21.12 5.06
CA GLY A 206 3.84 20.82 3.92
C GLY A 206 3.23 19.81 2.96
N MET A 207 3.89 19.62 1.82
CA MET A 207 3.54 18.56 0.88
C MET A 207 3.93 17.19 1.43
N CYS A 208 3.04 16.22 1.25
CA CYS A 208 3.23 14.83 1.66
C CYS A 208 3.89 14.03 0.53
N ALA A 209 5.00 13.36 0.85
CA ALA A 209 5.64 12.35 0.01
C ALA A 209 5.04 10.95 0.26
N ASP A 210 4.66 10.68 1.52
CA ASP A 210 3.99 9.45 1.93
C ASP A 210 3.18 9.69 3.22
N ALA A 211 2.18 8.86 3.48
CA ALA A 211 1.33 8.96 4.65
C ALA A 211 0.70 7.62 5.01
N ALA A 212 0.17 7.56 6.24
CA ALA A 212 -0.73 6.50 6.64
C ALA A 212 -1.69 6.95 7.73
N ILE A 213 -2.87 6.34 7.75
CA ILE A 213 -3.78 6.38 8.91
C ILE A 213 -3.27 5.33 9.88
N THR A 214 -2.92 5.74 11.10
CA THR A 214 -2.23 4.87 12.07
C THR A 214 -3.21 4.13 12.97
N GLY A 215 -4.34 4.76 13.30
CA GLY A 215 -5.41 4.16 14.09
C GLY A 215 -6.48 5.17 14.50
N ILE A 216 -7.40 4.71 15.34
CA ILE A 216 -8.47 5.52 15.92
C ILE A 216 -7.92 6.34 17.09
N MET A 217 -8.33 7.60 17.18
CA MET A 217 -8.03 8.48 18.31
C MET A 217 -9.26 8.63 19.22
N PRO A 218 -9.05 8.79 20.53
CA PRO A 218 -10.12 9.23 21.42
C PRO A 218 -10.61 10.63 21.01
N PRO A 219 -11.88 10.96 21.33
CA PRO A 219 -12.40 12.31 21.10
C PRO A 219 -11.57 13.34 21.89
N PRO A 220 -11.50 14.60 21.40
CA PRO A 220 -10.91 15.70 22.16
C PRO A 220 -11.55 15.86 23.54
N LEU A 221 -10.74 16.23 24.54
CA LEU A 221 -11.08 16.26 25.97
C LEU A 221 -12.36 17.06 26.35
N LEU A 222 -12.85 17.93 25.46
CA LEU A 222 -13.99 18.83 25.69
C LEU A 222 -15.11 18.67 24.67
N GLU A 223 -14.99 17.73 23.73
CA GLU A 223 -16.08 17.42 22.82
C GLU A 223 -17.01 16.40 23.49
N LEU A 224 -18.32 16.69 23.48
CA LEU A 224 -19.30 15.72 23.94
C LEU A 224 -19.14 14.41 23.14
N PRO A 225 -19.37 13.25 23.76
CA PRO A 225 -19.33 11.98 23.05
C PRO A 225 -20.40 11.99 21.94
N SER A 226 -19.98 12.33 20.73
CA SER A 226 -20.72 12.17 19.50
C SER A 226 -20.47 10.75 18.98
N ARG A 227 -21.26 10.32 17.98
CA ARG A 227 -20.97 9.08 17.23
C ARG A 227 -19.76 9.22 16.31
N GLU A 228 -19.02 10.34 16.35
CA GLU A 228 -17.96 10.65 15.41
C GLU A 228 -16.68 9.89 15.77
N ARG A 229 -16.09 9.22 14.78
CA ARG A 229 -14.77 8.63 14.92
C ARG A 229 -13.70 9.63 14.53
N TYR A 230 -12.62 9.63 15.30
CA TYR A 230 -11.41 10.37 14.99
C TYR A 230 -10.31 9.40 14.58
N TYR A 231 -9.54 9.76 13.57
CA TYR A 231 -8.39 8.98 13.13
C TYR A 231 -7.11 9.80 13.31
N CYS A 232 -6.00 9.11 13.58
CA CYS A 232 -4.67 9.69 13.52
C CYS A 232 -4.08 9.42 12.14
N ALA A 233 -3.61 10.45 11.47
CA ALA A 233 -2.80 10.31 10.27
C ALA A 233 -1.40 10.86 10.49
N VAL A 234 -0.42 10.11 10.02
CA VAL A 234 0.98 10.53 9.94
C VAL A 234 1.33 10.74 8.48
N THR A 235 1.90 11.90 8.18
CA THR A 235 2.43 12.29 6.88
C THR A 235 3.91 12.55 7.02
N ILE A 236 4.66 12.33 5.94
CA ILE A 236 6.07 12.66 5.84
C ILE A 236 6.31 13.42 4.54
N GLY A 237 7.30 14.31 4.51
CA GLY A 237 7.64 15.05 3.31
C GLY A 237 8.77 16.03 3.49
N ASP A 238 8.78 17.05 2.64
CA ASP A 238 9.92 17.95 2.45
C ASP A 238 10.04 19.01 3.55
N ASP A 239 8.93 19.68 3.88
CA ASP A 239 8.93 20.79 4.86
C ASP A 239 8.99 20.29 6.30
N ALA A 240 8.31 19.17 6.55
CA ALA A 240 8.29 18.47 7.82
C ALA A 240 8.54 16.99 7.56
N VAL A 241 9.60 16.46 8.17
CA VAL A 241 9.97 15.04 8.05
C VAL A 241 8.84 14.17 8.58
N ILE A 242 8.14 14.63 9.62
CA ILE A 242 6.95 13.98 10.18
C ILE A 242 5.92 15.05 10.52
N SER A 243 4.67 14.86 10.13
CA SER A 243 3.53 15.67 10.57
C SER A 243 2.37 14.76 10.91
N ALA A 244 1.69 15.04 12.03
CA ALA A 244 0.56 14.25 12.50
C ALA A 244 -0.72 15.08 12.51
N TYR A 245 -1.85 14.44 12.20
CA TYR A 245 -3.15 15.06 12.07
C TYR A 245 -4.21 14.22 12.78
N ARG A 246 -5.18 14.91 13.39
CA ARG A 246 -6.47 14.35 13.78
C ARG A 246 -7.45 14.56 12.64
N LEU A 247 -8.01 13.47 12.13
CA LEU A 247 -8.97 13.42 11.05
C LEU A 247 -10.37 13.15 11.62
N SER A 248 -11.36 13.99 11.31
CA SER A 248 -12.75 13.76 11.71
C SER A 248 -13.49 12.96 10.64
N GLU A 249 -14.33 12.01 11.05
CA GLU A 249 -15.24 11.33 10.13
C GLU A 249 -16.34 12.26 9.60
N ASP A 250 -16.78 13.24 10.40
CA ASP A 250 -17.86 14.15 10.02
C ASP A 250 -17.46 15.12 8.89
N ARG A 251 -18.37 15.23 7.92
CA ARG A 251 -18.30 16.10 6.74
C ARG A 251 -18.77 17.51 7.04
N SER A 252 -19.54 17.74 8.10
CA SER A 252 -20.29 18.99 8.32
C SER A 252 -19.45 20.19 8.80
N ARG A 253 -18.15 20.02 9.09
CA ARG A 253 -17.34 21.05 9.80
C ARG A 253 -16.03 21.44 9.12
N SER A 254 -15.88 21.22 7.82
CA SER A 254 -14.70 21.70 7.10
C SER A 254 -14.88 23.16 6.67
N LEU A 255 -14.64 24.08 7.60
CA LEU A 255 -14.57 25.52 7.30
C LEU A 255 -13.27 25.91 6.57
N VAL A 256 -12.48 24.95 6.08
CA VAL A 256 -11.16 25.18 5.45
C VAL A 256 -11.16 24.73 3.97
N GLY A 257 -12.31 24.87 3.30
CA GLY A 257 -12.49 24.47 1.90
C GLY A 257 -12.27 25.57 0.85
N THR A 258 -12.00 26.83 1.23
CA THR A 258 -12.06 27.96 0.28
C THR A 258 -10.72 28.62 -0.04
N ILE A 259 -9.60 28.14 0.50
CA ILE A 259 -8.28 28.73 0.21
C ILE A 259 -7.33 27.61 -0.19
N LEU A 260 -7.37 27.21 -1.45
CA LEU A 260 -6.25 26.59 -2.20
C LEU A 260 -6.65 26.40 -3.68
N SER A 261 -6.89 27.51 -4.37
CA SER A 261 -6.95 27.55 -5.85
C SER A 261 -6.17 28.72 -6.45
N LYS A 262 -5.28 29.37 -5.69
CA LYS A 262 -4.52 30.53 -6.17
C LYS A 262 -3.04 30.47 -5.80
N VAL A 263 -2.34 29.46 -6.32
CA VAL A 263 -0.92 29.61 -6.69
C VAL A 263 -0.62 28.64 -7.83
N VAL A 264 -1.12 28.96 -9.01
CA VAL A 264 -0.50 28.50 -10.26
C VAL A 264 0.49 29.61 -10.62
N PRO A 265 1.80 29.32 -10.77
CA PRO A 265 2.72 30.28 -11.38
C PRO A 265 2.21 30.62 -12.77
N ALA A 266 1.73 31.85 -12.94
CA ALA A 266 1.32 32.39 -14.22
C ALA A 266 2.56 32.58 -15.10
N THR A 267 2.85 31.62 -15.98
CA THR A 267 3.58 31.85 -17.24
C THR A 267 3.32 30.70 -18.19
N PHE A 268 2.26 30.79 -19.00
CA PHE A 268 2.25 30.38 -20.41
C PHE A 268 1.08 31.09 -21.10
N SER A 269 1.37 32.28 -21.61
CA SER A 269 0.69 32.88 -22.76
C SER A 269 0.91 31.96 -23.99
N THR A 270 0.06 31.82 -25.02
CA THR A 270 -0.76 32.79 -25.76
C THR A 270 -1.55 32.02 -26.85
N ILE A 271 -2.82 32.42 -27.06
CA ILE A 271 -3.55 32.60 -28.33
C ILE A 271 -3.72 31.40 -29.32
N ALA A 272 -4.97 30.99 -29.52
CA ALA A 272 -5.72 30.96 -30.80
C ALA A 272 -7.11 30.33 -30.53
N SER A 273 -8.26 30.76 -31.04
CA SER A 273 -8.64 31.83 -31.96
C SER A 273 -10.16 32.02 -31.78
N PHE A 274 -10.62 33.28 -31.66
CA PHE A 274 -12.01 33.63 -31.92
C PHE A 274 -12.21 33.68 -33.42
N SER A 275 -13.09 32.84 -33.96
CA SER A 275 -13.70 33.07 -35.26
C SER A 275 -15.15 32.64 -35.22
N LYS A 276 -16.00 33.60 -35.56
CA LYS A 276 -17.47 33.53 -35.52
C LYS A 276 -17.99 32.48 -36.52
N MET A 277 -18.93 31.68 -36.03
CA MET A 277 -20.27 31.45 -36.61
C MET A 277 -20.38 31.47 -38.15
N ILE A 278 -20.64 30.31 -38.75
CA ILE A 278 -21.52 30.10 -39.92
C ILE A 278 -21.85 28.59 -40.03
N TRP A 279 -23.15 28.28 -39.85
CA TRP A 279 -23.91 27.13 -40.35
C TRP A 279 -23.86 25.74 -39.68
N ARG A 280 -24.98 25.43 -39.00
CA ARG A 280 -25.74 24.16 -38.93
C ARG A 280 -25.00 22.83 -39.07
N SER A 281 -24.80 22.17 -37.92
CA SER A 281 -25.47 20.90 -37.60
C SER A 281 -25.43 20.71 -36.09
N GLU A 282 -26.58 20.44 -35.47
CA GLU A 282 -26.67 19.99 -34.07
C GLU A 282 -25.96 18.65 -33.92
N GLN A 283 -24.64 18.69 -33.70
CA GLN A 283 -23.98 17.63 -32.96
C GLN A 283 -24.19 17.93 -31.49
N VAL A 284 -25.09 17.17 -30.87
CA VAL A 284 -25.18 17.02 -29.42
C VAL A 284 -23.84 16.44 -28.97
N GLN A 285 -22.85 17.31 -28.72
CA GLN A 285 -21.65 16.93 -27.99
C GLN A 285 -22.11 16.63 -26.56
N SER A 286 -22.21 15.35 -26.25
CA SER A 286 -22.38 14.86 -24.89
C SER A 286 -21.20 15.38 -24.07
N LYS A 287 -21.39 16.50 -23.37
CA LYS A 287 -20.44 16.96 -22.35
C LYS A 287 -20.30 15.84 -21.34
N LYS A 288 -19.14 15.18 -21.31
CA LYS A 288 -18.77 14.29 -20.21
C LYS A 288 -18.99 15.08 -18.91
N PRO A 289 -19.72 14.55 -17.92
CA PRO A 289 -19.97 15.27 -16.68
C PRO A 289 -18.63 15.55 -16.00
N GLU A 290 -18.29 16.82 -15.87
CA GLU A 290 -17.17 17.29 -15.09
C GLU A 290 -17.38 16.83 -13.64
N VAL A 291 -16.53 15.92 -13.16
CA VAL A 291 -16.69 15.30 -11.85
C VAL A 291 -16.39 16.35 -10.78
N LYS A 292 -17.42 16.84 -10.10
CA LYS A 292 -17.23 17.79 -8.98
C LYS A 292 -16.46 17.10 -7.85
N PRO A 293 -15.33 17.68 -7.39
CA PRO A 293 -14.55 17.09 -6.29
C PRO A 293 -15.37 17.09 -5.00
N GLN A 294 -15.28 15.99 -4.23
CA GLN A 294 -15.93 15.84 -2.94
C GLN A 294 -15.35 16.86 -1.93
N PRO A 295 -16.16 17.51 -1.08
CA PRO A 295 -15.65 18.40 -0.04
C PRO A 295 -14.79 17.61 0.97
N PHE A 296 -13.67 18.19 1.37
CA PHE A 296 -12.80 17.62 2.40
C PHE A 296 -13.49 17.61 3.76
N ALA A 297 -13.34 16.53 4.52
CA ALA A 297 -13.62 16.49 5.95
C ALA A 297 -12.52 17.24 6.75
N LYS A 298 -12.78 17.53 8.03
CA LYS A 298 -11.87 18.34 8.85
C LYS A 298 -10.62 17.55 9.24
N ALA A 299 -9.46 18.13 8.93
CA ALA A 299 -8.16 17.70 9.43
C ALA A 299 -7.51 18.80 10.28
N SER A 300 -7.14 18.42 11.51
CA SER A 300 -6.54 19.30 12.50
C SER A 300 -5.11 18.85 12.77
N PRO A 301 -4.09 19.72 12.57
CA PRO A 301 -2.71 19.35 12.87
C PRO A 301 -2.55 19.09 14.37
N LEU A 302 -1.77 18.06 14.72
CA LEU A 302 -1.45 17.67 16.09
C LEU A 302 -0.03 18.08 16.46
N THR A 303 0.94 17.66 15.65
CA THR A 303 2.36 17.96 15.86
C THR A 303 3.12 17.86 14.55
N CYS A 304 4.32 18.44 14.50
CA CYS A 304 5.24 18.29 13.38
C CYS A 304 6.69 18.26 13.86
N LEU A 305 7.51 17.46 13.17
CA LEU A 305 8.95 17.41 13.30
C LEU A 305 9.58 18.01 12.05
N LYS A 306 10.09 19.23 12.18
CA LYS A 306 10.88 19.90 11.14
C LYS A 306 12.37 19.62 11.40
N ASP A 307 13.07 19.09 10.41
CA ASP A 307 14.48 18.70 10.52
C ASP A 307 15.21 18.99 9.20
N HIS A 308 15.19 20.25 8.78
CA HIS A 308 15.89 20.70 7.57
C HIS A 308 17.41 20.45 7.71
N PRO A 309 18.11 19.94 6.68
CA PRO A 309 17.69 19.78 5.28
C PRO A 309 17.06 18.43 4.93
N ARG A 310 16.65 17.66 5.93
CA ARG A 310 16.14 16.30 5.70
C ARG A 310 14.67 16.31 5.34
N LYS A 311 14.32 15.38 4.46
CA LYS A 311 12.98 15.19 3.90
C LYS A 311 12.57 13.75 4.18
N GLY A 312 11.34 13.54 4.63
CA GLY A 312 10.80 12.19 4.79
C GLY A 312 10.46 11.59 3.43
N GLU A 313 10.89 10.36 3.15
CA GLU A 313 10.75 9.73 1.84
C GLU A 313 9.82 8.51 1.83
N LYS A 314 9.93 7.61 2.82
CA LYS A 314 9.11 6.39 2.89
C LYS A 314 8.61 6.15 4.31
N LEU A 315 7.35 5.73 4.43
CA LEU A 315 6.71 5.34 5.67
C LEU A 315 6.28 3.87 5.61
N THR A 316 6.63 3.10 6.64
CA THR A 316 6.12 1.73 6.84
C THR A 316 5.48 1.64 8.21
N LEU A 317 4.23 1.20 8.29
CA LEU A 317 3.54 0.94 9.57
C LEU A 317 3.77 -0.49 10.04
N SER A 318 3.83 -0.69 11.36
CA SER A 318 3.65 -2.01 11.94
C SER A 318 2.20 -2.47 11.73
N PRO A 319 1.90 -3.78 11.75
CA PRO A 319 0.52 -4.24 11.51
C PRO A 319 -0.49 -3.65 12.50
N SER A 320 -0.09 -3.59 13.79
CA SER A 320 -0.85 -2.95 14.86
C SER A 320 -1.05 -1.43 14.67
N GLY A 321 -0.33 -0.81 13.75
CA GLY A 321 -0.32 0.64 13.55
C GLY A 321 0.36 1.43 14.66
N THR A 322 0.87 0.78 15.72
CA THR A 322 1.45 1.44 16.91
C THR A 322 2.89 1.93 16.73
N LEU A 323 3.55 1.50 15.65
CA LEU A 323 4.89 1.91 15.25
C LEU A 323 4.91 2.29 13.78
N ALA A 324 5.75 3.25 13.43
CA ALA A 324 6.07 3.58 12.04
C ALA A 324 7.58 3.72 11.86
N ALA A 325 8.13 3.06 10.85
CA ALA A 325 9.50 3.28 10.38
C ALA A 325 9.48 4.32 9.25
N ILE A 326 10.27 5.38 9.38
CA ILE A 326 10.30 6.50 8.44
C ILE A 326 11.74 6.68 7.96
N THR A 327 11.97 6.60 6.66
CA THR A 327 13.28 6.87 6.05
C THR A 327 13.37 8.32 5.60
N ASP A 328 14.55 8.92 5.73
CA ASP A 328 14.80 10.28 5.24
C ASP A 328 15.85 10.35 4.11
N SER A 329 15.87 11.49 3.43
CA SER A 329 16.73 11.77 2.28
C SER A 329 18.23 11.76 2.57
N LEU A 330 18.65 11.84 3.83
CA LEU A 330 20.07 11.81 4.22
C LEU A 330 20.48 10.48 4.86
N GLY A 331 19.62 9.46 4.81
CA GLY A 331 19.92 8.11 5.26
C GLY A 331 19.80 7.91 6.77
N ARG A 332 18.84 8.57 7.41
CA ARG A 332 18.36 8.16 8.74
C ARG A 332 17.07 7.36 8.62
N ILE A 333 16.85 6.52 9.63
CA ILE A 333 15.59 5.82 9.84
C ILE A 333 15.09 6.20 11.23
N LEU A 334 13.88 6.73 11.31
CA LEU A 334 13.19 7.12 12.53
C LEU A 334 12.13 6.05 12.86
N LEU A 335 12.13 5.54 14.09
CA LEU A 335 11.02 4.75 14.61
C LEU A 335 10.10 5.66 15.41
N LEU A 336 8.91 5.92 14.88
CA LEU A 336 7.87 6.73 15.50
C LEU A 336 6.92 5.83 16.30
N ASP A 337 6.67 6.18 17.56
CA ASP A 337 5.47 5.74 18.26
C ASP A 337 4.28 6.55 17.75
N THR A 338 3.29 5.90 17.15
CA THR A 338 2.17 6.58 16.49
C THR A 338 1.06 7.01 17.46
N GLN A 339 1.06 6.50 18.69
CA GLN A 339 0.12 6.89 19.74
C GLN A 339 0.65 8.09 20.51
N ALA A 340 1.92 8.03 20.93
CA ALA A 340 2.59 9.13 21.62
C ALA A 340 3.05 10.24 20.65
N LEU A 341 3.16 9.94 19.36
CA LEU A 341 3.70 10.82 18.32
C LEU A 341 5.14 11.27 18.61
N VAL A 342 5.95 10.37 19.15
CA VAL A 342 7.36 10.60 19.54
C VAL A 342 8.27 9.61 18.84
N VAL A 343 9.41 10.09 18.35
CA VAL A 343 10.48 9.22 17.81
C VAL A 343 11.16 8.50 18.96
N VAL A 344 11.00 7.18 19.02
CA VAL A 344 11.52 6.31 20.08
C VAL A 344 12.87 5.68 19.74
N ARG A 345 13.28 5.68 18.47
CA ARG A 345 14.57 5.12 18.03
C ARG A 345 15.05 5.71 16.71
N LEU A 346 16.37 5.75 16.51
CA LEU A 346 17.03 6.30 15.33
C LEU A 346 18.15 5.37 14.84
N TRP A 347 18.24 5.17 13.53
CA TRP A 347 19.41 4.59 12.86
C TRP A 347 20.00 5.57 11.85
N LYS A 348 21.33 5.55 11.67
CA LYS A 348 22.06 6.46 10.78
C LYS A 348 22.88 5.68 9.75
N GLY A 349 23.06 6.26 8.56
CA GLY A 349 23.87 5.69 7.49
C GLY A 349 23.13 4.66 6.64
N TYR A 350 21.81 4.79 6.49
CA TYR A 350 20.92 3.90 5.74
C TYR A 350 20.26 4.66 4.58
N ARG A 351 21.08 5.27 3.71
CA ARG A 351 20.57 5.98 2.53
C ARG A 351 19.88 5.01 1.58
N ASP A 352 18.73 5.42 1.04
CA ASP A 352 17.86 4.64 0.15
C ASP A 352 17.34 3.33 0.75
N ALA A 353 17.33 3.22 2.08
CA ALA A 353 16.86 2.01 2.74
C ALA A 353 15.37 1.78 2.53
N CYS A 354 14.97 0.52 2.62
CA CYS A 354 13.59 0.08 2.70
C CYS A 354 13.40 -0.68 4.02
N CYS A 355 12.28 -0.41 4.68
CA CYS A 355 11.98 -0.97 5.99
C CYS A 355 10.69 -1.80 5.91
N LEU A 356 10.71 -3.01 6.44
CA LEU A 356 9.53 -3.86 6.63
C LEU A 356 9.53 -4.43 8.06
N PHE A 357 8.35 -4.58 8.65
CA PHE A 357 8.22 -5.21 9.97
C PHE A 357 8.11 -6.72 9.79
N MET A 358 8.80 -7.47 10.64
CA MET A 358 8.76 -8.93 10.65
C MET A 358 8.68 -9.46 12.09
N GLU A 359 8.29 -10.71 12.24
CA GLU A 359 8.23 -11.37 13.54
C GLU A 359 9.26 -12.49 13.59
N ALA A 360 10.22 -12.35 14.51
CA ALA A 360 11.29 -13.31 14.72
C ALA A 360 11.01 -14.16 15.96
N PHE A 361 11.34 -15.44 15.89
CA PHE A 361 11.13 -16.38 16.98
C PHE A 361 12.03 -16.02 18.17
N VAL A 362 11.43 -15.94 19.35
CA VAL A 362 12.11 -15.73 20.63
C VAL A 362 12.38 -17.10 21.23
N GLY A 363 13.29 -17.85 20.61
CA GLY A 363 13.63 -19.20 21.08
C GLY A 363 14.37 -19.14 22.41
N ARG A 364 13.67 -19.53 23.48
CA ARG A 364 14.24 -19.95 24.76
C ARG A 364 15.18 -21.13 24.52
N ASP A 365 16.31 -21.17 25.22
CA ASP A 365 17.07 -22.39 25.47
C ASP A 365 16.15 -23.38 26.21
N MET A 366 15.30 -24.13 25.51
CA MET A 366 14.55 -25.24 26.11
C MET A 366 15.33 -26.54 25.91
N PRO A 367 15.67 -27.26 27.00
CA PRO A 367 16.25 -28.59 26.89
C PRO A 367 15.27 -29.50 26.14
N SER A 368 15.84 -30.43 25.39
CA SER A 368 15.28 -31.31 24.37
C SER A 368 14.14 -32.26 24.81
N SER A 369 13.21 -31.83 25.68
CA SER A 369 12.33 -32.73 26.40
C SER A 369 10.91 -32.20 26.68
N SER A 370 10.27 -31.50 25.73
CA SER A 370 8.81 -31.28 25.80
C SER A 370 8.16 -31.28 24.42
N SER A 371 7.43 -32.38 24.14
CA SER A 371 6.38 -32.65 23.15
C SER A 371 6.48 -32.03 21.74
N ALA A 372 6.47 -32.90 20.73
CA ALA A 372 6.36 -32.61 19.29
C ALA A 372 5.05 -31.90 18.84
N TYR A 373 4.34 -31.24 19.75
CA TYR A 373 3.00 -30.66 19.56
C TYR A 373 2.83 -29.27 20.24
N HIS A 374 3.89 -28.47 20.37
CA HIS A 374 3.69 -27.07 20.79
C HIS A 374 3.23 -26.24 19.60
N GLU A 375 1.93 -25.94 19.52
CA GLU A 375 1.40 -24.96 18.57
C GLU A 375 2.04 -23.60 18.89
N GLN A 376 2.63 -22.97 17.86
CA GLN A 376 3.30 -21.68 18.00
C GLN A 376 2.26 -20.58 18.21
N THR A 377 2.47 -19.77 19.24
CA THR A 377 1.58 -18.65 19.59
C THR A 377 2.24 -17.31 19.28
N LYS A 378 1.46 -16.24 19.22
CA LYS A 378 1.98 -14.86 19.09
C LYS A 378 3.04 -14.52 20.14
N SER A 379 2.99 -15.13 21.33
CA SER A 379 3.92 -14.88 22.43
C SER A 379 5.33 -15.42 22.20
N ASP A 380 5.47 -16.35 21.25
CA ASP A 380 6.75 -16.95 20.87
C ASP A 380 7.54 -16.07 19.89
N TYR A 381 6.97 -14.95 19.45
CA TYR A 381 7.57 -14.04 18.49
C TYR A 381 7.85 -12.66 19.08
N CYS A 382 8.89 -12.00 18.58
CA CYS A 382 9.15 -10.59 18.82
C CYS A 382 9.08 -9.80 17.52
N LEU A 383 8.47 -8.61 17.61
CA LEU A 383 8.44 -7.68 16.51
C LEU A 383 9.85 -7.15 16.24
N CYS A 384 10.26 -7.22 14.98
CA CYS A 384 11.53 -6.77 14.47
C CYS A 384 11.34 -5.84 13.27
N LEU A 385 12.36 -5.05 12.99
CA LEU A 385 12.47 -4.23 11.79
C LEU A 385 13.55 -4.81 10.89
N ALA A 386 13.16 -5.25 9.69
CA ALA A 386 14.08 -5.59 8.61
C ALA A 386 14.42 -4.31 7.84
N ILE A 387 15.70 -3.93 7.87
CA ILE A 387 16.24 -2.76 7.19
C ILE A 387 17.06 -3.26 6.00
N HIS A 388 16.50 -3.18 4.79
CA HIS A 388 17.25 -3.41 3.56
C HIS A 388 18.01 -2.13 3.19
N ALA A 389 19.33 -2.23 3.08
CA ALA A 389 20.23 -1.13 2.75
C ALA A 389 20.97 -1.42 1.43
N PRO A 390 20.37 -1.08 0.27
CA PRO A 390 20.90 -1.46 -1.05
C PRO A 390 22.34 -1.00 -1.27
N LYS A 391 22.68 0.23 -0.88
CA LYS A 391 24.03 0.80 -1.01
C LYS A 391 25.10 0.05 -0.21
N LYS A 392 24.70 -0.61 0.86
CA LYS A 392 25.58 -1.45 1.68
C LYS A 392 25.57 -2.92 1.26
N GLY A 393 24.62 -3.33 0.41
CA GLY A 393 24.43 -4.73 0.04
C GLY A 393 24.07 -5.62 1.24
N ILE A 394 23.29 -5.10 2.20
CA ILE A 394 22.90 -5.87 3.40
C ILE A 394 21.43 -5.68 3.77
N ILE A 395 20.90 -6.65 4.51
CA ILE A 395 19.67 -6.56 5.28
C ILE A 395 20.02 -6.73 6.75
N GLU A 396 19.63 -5.78 7.60
CA GLU A 396 19.79 -5.89 9.05
C GLU A 396 18.44 -6.12 9.73
N ILE A 397 18.41 -7.03 10.70
CA ILE A 397 17.20 -7.29 11.50
C ILE A 397 17.42 -6.74 12.90
N TRP A 398 16.53 -5.84 13.32
CA TRP A 398 16.62 -5.14 14.61
C TRP A 398 15.40 -5.45 15.48
N LYS A 399 15.62 -5.75 16.77
CA LYS A 399 14.52 -5.99 17.73
C LYS A 399 13.80 -4.68 18.08
N MET A 400 12.47 -4.68 18.08
CA MET A 400 11.64 -3.55 18.52
C MET A 400 11.17 -3.71 19.98
N ARG A 401 10.88 -2.63 20.71
CA ARG A 401 11.22 -1.21 20.41
C ARG A 401 12.70 -0.93 20.75
N THR A 402 13.18 -1.54 21.82
CA THR A 402 14.57 -1.51 22.29
C THR A 402 15.22 -2.88 22.07
N GLY A 403 16.56 -2.90 21.99
CA GLY A 403 17.34 -4.13 21.84
C GLY A 403 18.39 -4.06 20.73
N PRO A 404 19.24 -5.08 20.61
CA PRO A 404 20.35 -5.07 19.66
C PRO A 404 19.90 -5.35 18.22
N ARG A 405 20.85 -5.24 17.30
CA ARG A 405 20.76 -5.86 15.97
C ARG A 405 20.87 -7.36 16.16
N LEU A 406 19.88 -8.10 15.69
CA LEU A 406 19.83 -9.56 15.81
C LEU A 406 20.62 -10.25 14.69
N LEU A 407 20.55 -9.71 13.47
CA LEU A 407 21.18 -10.34 12.31
C LEU A 407 21.62 -9.33 11.26
N THR A 408 22.62 -9.71 10.46
CA THR A 408 23.01 -9.04 9.23
C THR A 408 23.17 -10.07 8.12
N ILE A 409 22.40 -9.90 7.06
CA ILE A 409 22.36 -10.79 5.89
C ILE A 409 22.98 -10.05 4.72
N GLN A 410 23.89 -10.69 3.99
CA GLN A 410 24.38 -10.15 2.73
C GLN A 410 23.26 -10.20 1.68
N CYS A 411 23.01 -9.08 1.02
CA CYS A 411 21.96 -8.90 0.05
C CYS A 411 22.59 -8.60 -1.32
N PRO A 412 22.42 -9.47 -2.32
CA PRO A 412 22.90 -9.19 -3.67
C PRO A 412 22.30 -7.90 -4.23
N LYS A 413 23.03 -7.24 -5.13
CA LYS A 413 22.50 -6.11 -5.89
C LYS A 413 21.25 -6.51 -6.68
N GLY A 414 20.43 -5.53 -7.04
CA GLY A 414 19.18 -5.77 -7.76
C GLY A 414 18.09 -6.50 -6.96
N SER A 415 18.28 -6.70 -5.66
CA SER A 415 17.28 -7.34 -4.80
C SER A 415 16.30 -6.33 -4.20
N LYS A 416 15.08 -6.78 -3.94
CA LYS A 416 14.00 -6.01 -3.30
C LYS A 416 13.39 -6.84 -2.18
N ILE A 417 13.10 -6.21 -1.05
CA ILE A 417 12.31 -6.84 0.00
C ILE A 417 10.82 -6.58 -0.23
N LEU A 418 9.99 -7.60 -0.03
CA LEU A 418 8.55 -7.58 -0.20
C LEU A 418 7.89 -8.17 1.05
N GLN A 419 6.66 -7.75 1.31
CA GLN A 419 5.81 -8.30 2.35
C GLN A 419 4.38 -8.32 1.83
N PRO A 420 3.61 -9.37 2.13
CA PRO A 420 2.21 -9.40 1.75
C PRO A 420 1.39 -8.32 2.43
N SER A 421 0.35 -7.83 1.74
CA SER A 421 -0.53 -6.75 2.20
C SER A 421 -1.36 -7.12 3.45
N THR A 422 -1.62 -8.41 3.67
CA THR A 422 -2.34 -8.96 4.83
C THR A 422 -1.58 -10.16 5.40
N ARG A 423 -1.90 -10.56 6.63
CA ARG A 423 -1.33 -11.81 7.16
C ARG A 423 -1.88 -12.99 6.35
N PHE A 424 -0.99 -13.90 6.00
CA PHE A 424 -1.35 -15.18 5.40
C PHE A 424 -2.29 -15.95 6.35
N GLY A 425 -3.48 -16.33 5.87
CA GLY A 425 -4.32 -17.34 6.53
C GLY A 425 -5.41 -16.83 7.49
N SER A 426 -6.06 -15.68 7.23
CA SER A 426 -7.28 -15.30 7.96
C SER A 426 -8.51 -16.16 7.61
N SER A 427 -8.38 -17.17 6.74
CA SER A 427 -9.37 -18.24 6.67
C SER A 427 -9.48 -18.90 8.04
N SER A 428 -10.69 -18.91 8.59
CA SER A 428 -11.09 -19.39 9.92
C SER A 428 -10.77 -20.87 10.24
N THR A 429 -9.99 -21.53 9.38
CA THR A 429 -9.70 -22.97 9.39
C THR A 429 -8.29 -23.34 9.85
N SER A 430 -7.34 -22.39 10.00
CA SER A 430 -6.01 -22.70 10.54
C SER A 430 -5.86 -22.24 12.00
N SER A 431 -5.58 -23.18 12.91
CA SER A 431 -5.41 -22.92 14.36
C SER A 431 -4.07 -22.29 14.72
N SER A 432 -3.10 -22.26 13.80
CA SER A 432 -1.73 -21.80 14.06
C SER A 432 -1.54 -20.30 13.76
N TYR A 433 -0.85 -19.60 14.66
CA TYR A 433 -0.48 -18.19 14.46
C TYR A 433 0.46 -18.03 13.26
N THR A 434 0.09 -17.21 12.28
CA THR A 434 0.98 -16.86 11.16
C THR A 434 1.75 -15.57 11.44
N PRO A 435 3.07 -15.64 11.64
CA PRO A 435 3.88 -14.46 11.93
C PRO A 435 4.13 -13.62 10.68
N LEU A 436 4.53 -12.37 10.90
CA LEU A 436 4.92 -11.46 9.82
C LEU A 436 6.21 -11.89 9.13
N GLU A 437 6.11 -12.15 7.84
CA GLU A 437 7.24 -12.53 7.00
C GLU A 437 7.71 -11.42 6.08
N VAL A 438 8.99 -11.49 5.74
CA VAL A 438 9.61 -10.64 4.72
C VAL A 438 10.27 -11.53 3.70
N PHE A 439 9.94 -11.29 2.43
CA PHE A 439 10.50 -11.97 1.28
C PHE A 439 11.61 -11.12 0.68
N LEU A 440 12.66 -11.77 0.22
CA LEU A 440 13.73 -11.22 -0.59
C LEU A 440 13.57 -11.74 -2.00
N TRP A 441 13.38 -10.83 -2.95
CA TRP A 441 13.34 -11.16 -4.37
C TRP A 441 14.57 -10.59 -5.07
N ASN A 442 15.34 -11.45 -5.72
CA ASN A 442 16.45 -11.04 -6.56
C ASN A 442 15.99 -10.91 -8.01
N GLY A 443 16.11 -9.70 -8.58
CA GLY A 443 15.65 -9.44 -9.95
C GLY A 443 16.45 -10.17 -11.02
N ASP A 444 17.74 -10.42 -10.80
CA ASP A 444 18.63 -10.98 -11.83
C ASP A 444 18.55 -12.52 -11.89
N SER A 445 18.42 -13.18 -10.74
CA SER A 445 18.24 -14.64 -10.66
C SER A 445 16.77 -15.08 -10.68
N GLY A 446 15.84 -14.13 -10.50
CA GLY A 446 14.42 -14.42 -10.30
C GLY A 446 14.11 -15.09 -8.95
N GLN A 447 15.11 -15.39 -8.12
CA GLN A 447 14.93 -16.17 -6.90
C GLN A 447 14.12 -15.39 -5.86
N LEU A 448 13.07 -16.02 -5.33
CA LEU A 448 12.28 -15.56 -4.20
C LEU A 448 12.66 -16.38 -2.96
N SER A 449 13.01 -15.71 -1.87
CA SER A 449 13.39 -16.34 -0.61
C SER A 449 12.71 -15.68 0.57
N VAL A 450 12.31 -16.45 1.58
CA VAL A 450 11.78 -15.91 2.84
C VAL A 450 12.92 -15.71 3.85
N LEU A 451 12.93 -14.60 4.59
CA LEU A 451 13.90 -14.38 5.66
C LEU A 451 13.60 -15.32 6.84
N ASN A 452 14.64 -15.98 7.35
CA ASN A 452 14.46 -16.97 8.41
C ASN A 452 14.00 -16.31 9.71
N ARG A 453 12.94 -16.87 10.31
CA ARG A 453 12.34 -16.38 11.56
C ARG A 453 13.18 -16.74 12.80
N SER A 454 13.89 -17.86 12.76
CA SER A 454 14.80 -18.30 13.82
C SER A 454 16.14 -17.57 13.70
N ILE A 455 16.30 -16.52 14.50
CA ILE A 455 17.51 -15.70 14.51
C ILE A 455 18.38 -16.17 15.68
N SER A 456 19.28 -17.11 15.40
CA SER A 456 20.26 -17.65 16.36
C SER A 456 21.61 -16.94 16.27
#